data_AF-A0A564YE38-F1
#
_entry.id   AF-A0A564YE38-F1
#
_cell.length_a   1.000
_cell.length_b   1.000
_cell.length_c   1.000
_cell.angle_alpha   90.00
_cell.angle_beta   90.00
_cell.angle_gamma   90.00
#
_symmetry.space_group_name_H-M   'P 1'
#
loop_
_entity.id
_entity.type
_entity.pdbx_description
1 polymer ?
#
loop_
_entity_poly.entity_id
_entity_poly.type
_entity_poly.pdbx_seq_one_letter_code
_entity_poly.pdbx_strand_id
1 'polypeptide(L)'
;MRVDRETGQQLLQRNAFSLKVQEVGKLLLVKTILQTTPASHMSNHILFLREELAKLPSFPRKALEAEFTLYDCGDMGKALFAMDSMHKLTWC
;
A
#
# COMPACT_ATOMS: atom_id res chain seq x y z
N MET A 1 -3.90 29.94 1.44
CA MET A 1 -2.72 29.87 2.32
C MET A 1 -1.58 29.28 1.50
N ARG A 2 -0.44 29.98 1.35
CA ARG A 2 0.75 29.40 0.69
C ARG A 2 1.43 28.48 1.68
N VAL A 3 1.57 27.21 1.33
CA VAL A 3 2.36 26.24 2.09
C VAL A 3 3.82 26.46 1.68
N ASP A 4 4.72 26.62 2.65
CA ASP A 4 6.14 26.69 2.37
C ASP A 4 6.65 25.33 1.87
N ARG A 5 7.80 25.33 1.21
CA ARG A 5 8.33 24.13 0.55
C ARG A 5 8.57 22.98 1.54
N GLU A 6 9.06 23.28 2.73
CA GLU A 6 9.42 22.28 3.73
C GLU A 6 8.17 21.61 4.30
N THR A 7 7.20 22.41 4.73
CA THR A 7 5.89 21.92 5.17
C THR A 7 5.20 21.11 4.06
N GLY A 8 5.29 21.57 2.81
CA GLY A 8 4.74 20.85 1.66
C GLY A 8 5.36 19.46 1.49
N GLN A 9 6.68 19.35 1.62
CA GLN A 9 7.39 18.08 1.54
C GLN A 9 7.02 17.13 2.69
N GLN A 10 6.96 17.63 3.92
CA GLN A 10 6.54 16.83 5.08
C GLN A 10 5.11 16.28 4.92
N LEU A 11 4.19 17.11 4.41
CA LEU A 11 2.82 16.69 4.12
C LEU A 11 2.76 15.61 3.04
N LEU A 12 3.57 15.72 1.98
CA LEU A 12 3.68 14.70 0.94
C LEU A 12 4.19 13.38 1.52
N GLN A 13 5.26 13.42 2.31
CA GLN A 13 5.81 12.22 2.95
C GLN A 13 4.79 11.54 3.87
N ARG A 14 4.10 12.32 4.71
CA ARG A 14 3.07 11.79 5.61
C ARG A 14 1.95 11.13 4.83
N ASN A 15 1.50 11.77 3.75
CA ASN A 15 0.46 11.22 2.88
C ASN A 15 0.92 9.92 2.20
N ALA A 16 2.12 9.90 1.62
CA ALA A 16 2.70 8.71 1.01
C ALA A 16 2.82 7.56 2.01
N PHE A 17 3.24 7.86 3.24
CA PHE A 17 3.37 6.87 4.31
C PHE A 17 2.01 6.29 4.71
N SER A 18 1.02 7.14 4.96
CA SER A 18 -0.35 6.71 5.29
C SER A 18 -0.95 5.84 4.19
N LEU A 19 -0.76 6.21 2.92
CA LEU A 19 -1.20 5.40 1.79
C LEU A 19 -0.51 4.03 1.79
N LYS A 20 0.81 3.98 2.02
CA LYS A 20 1.54 2.71 2.03
C LYS A 20 1.08 1.77 3.15
N VAL A 21 0.81 2.30 4.34
CA VAL A 21 0.22 1.53 5.46
C VAL A 21 -1.14 0.95 5.07
N GLN A 22 -2.00 1.74 4.42
CA GLN A 22 -3.32 1.28 3.98
C GLN A 22 -3.22 0.14 2.96
N GLU A 23 -2.32 0.24 1.98
CA GLU A 23 -2.12 -0.82 0.98
C GLU A 23 -1.61 -2.12 1.61
N VAL A 24 -0.65 -2.04 2.54
CA VAL A 24 -0.17 -3.21 3.31
C VAL A 24 -1.32 -3.84 4.11
N GLY A 25 -2.13 -3.04 4.80
CA GLY A 25 -3.27 -3.53 5.57
C GLY A 25 -4.30 -4.27 4.71
N LYS A 26 -4.61 -3.74 3.52
CA LYS A 26 -5.50 -4.42 2.55
C LYS A 26 -4.94 -5.77 2.14
N LEU A 27 -3.64 -5.85 1.87
CA LEU A 27 -3.01 -7.12 1.48
C LEU A 27 -3.02 -8.15 2.58
N LEU A 28 -2.66 -7.76 3.80
CA LEU A 28 -2.72 -8.65 4.95
C LEU A 28 -4.14 -9.16 5.19
N LEU A 29 -5.15 -8.29 5.04
CA LEU A 29 -6.55 -8.68 5.14
C LEU A 29 -6.93 -9.71 4.06
N VAL A 30 -6.62 -9.45 2.79
CA VAL A 30 -6.91 -10.39 1.69
C VAL A 30 -6.20 -11.72 1.90
N LYS A 31 -4.91 -11.70 2.28
CA LYS A 31 -4.12 -12.91 2.58
C LYS A 31 -4.75 -13.70 3.72
N THR A 32 -5.17 -13.03 4.79
CA THR A 32 -5.83 -13.66 5.93
C THR A 32 -7.18 -14.27 5.54
N ILE A 33 -8.00 -13.57 4.75
CA ILE A 33 -9.27 -14.09 4.23
C ILE A 33 -9.01 -15.37 3.45
N LEU A 34 -8.06 -15.36 2.51
CA LEU A 34 -7.72 -16.54 1.71
C LEU A 34 -7.20 -17.70 2.58
N GLN A 35 -6.33 -17.42 3.56
CA GLN A 35 -5.76 -18.45 4.45
C GLN A 35 -6.81 -19.09 5.39
N THR A 36 -7.85 -18.35 5.76
CA THR A 36 -8.90 -18.81 6.67
C THR A 36 -10.15 -19.32 5.94
N THR A 37 -10.23 -19.14 4.63
CA THR A 37 -11.36 -19.61 3.82
C THR A 37 -11.30 -21.14 3.64
N PRO A 38 -12.37 -21.88 3.98
CA PRO A 38 -12.44 -23.32 3.72
C PRO A 38 -12.31 -23.63 2.22
N ALA A 39 -11.68 -24.76 1.88
CA ALA A 39 -11.47 -25.17 0.49
C ALA A 39 -12.78 -25.21 -0.33
N SER A 40 -13.91 -25.56 0.29
CA SER A 40 -15.24 -25.56 -0.34
C SER A 40 -15.72 -24.20 -0.82
N HIS A 41 -15.21 -23.10 -0.24
CA HIS A 41 -15.61 -21.73 -0.55
C HIS A 41 -14.52 -20.93 -1.26
N MET A 42 -13.32 -21.50 -1.44
CA MET A 42 -12.15 -20.83 -1.99
C MET A 42 -12.42 -20.22 -3.37
N SER A 43 -13.05 -20.97 -4.28
CA SER A 43 -13.34 -20.50 -5.64
C SER A 43 -14.25 -19.26 -5.65
N ASN A 44 -15.28 -19.24 -4.81
CA ASN A 44 -16.20 -18.11 -4.70
C ASN A 44 -15.51 -16.88 -4.12
N HIS A 45 -14.66 -17.08 -3.11
CA HIS A 45 -13.92 -15.99 -2.48
C HIS A 45 -12.86 -15.40 -3.42
N ILE A 46 -12.13 -16.24 -4.17
CA ILE A 46 -11.18 -15.78 -5.18
C ILE A 46 -11.89 -14.96 -6.26
N LEU A 47 -13.05 -15.43 -6.74
CA LEU A 47 -13.81 -14.70 -7.74
C LEU A 47 -14.27 -13.33 -7.23
N PHE A 48 -14.86 -13.29 -6.04
CA PHE A 48 -15.27 -12.04 -5.38
C PHE A 48 -14.09 -11.08 -5.23
N LEU A 49 -12.96 -11.56 -4.68
CA LEU A 49 -11.76 -10.73 -4.49
C LEU A 49 -11.24 -10.20 -5.82
N ARG A 50 -11.24 -11.00 -6.88
CA ARG A 50 -10.82 -10.55 -8.22
C ARG A 50 -11.74 -9.45 -8.75
N GLU A 51 -13.06 -9.59 -8.62
CA GLU A 51 -14.02 -8.59 -9.07
C GLU A 51 -13.87 -7.27 -8.32
N GLU A 52 -13.68 -7.32 -7.01
CA GLU A 52 -13.50 -6.13 -6.18
C GLU A 52 -12.15 -5.45 -6.45
N LEU A 53 -11.07 -6.22 -6.53
CA LEU A 53 -9.73 -5.69 -6.79
C LEU A 53 -9.62 -5.09 -8.19
N ALA A 54 -10.29 -5.65 -9.20
CA ALA A 54 -10.31 -5.11 -10.57
C ALA A 54 -10.97 -3.73 -10.67
N LYS A 55 -11.84 -3.36 -9.72
CA LYS A 55 -12.48 -2.04 -9.66
C LYS A 55 -11.57 -0.96 -9.07
N LEU A 56 -10.49 -1.34 -8.40
CA LEU A 56 -9.58 -0.40 -7.77
C LEU A 56 -8.63 0.21 -8.82
N PRO A 57 -8.63 1.55 -9.00
CA PRO A 57 -7.80 2.21 -10.02
C PRO A 57 -6.29 2.01 -9.80
N SER A 58 -5.88 1.74 -8.56
CA SER A 58 -4.49 1.51 -8.15
C SER A 58 -4.04 0.05 -8.19
N PHE A 59 -4.96 -0.89 -8.39
CA PHE A 59 -4.63 -2.31 -8.38
C PHE A 59 -4.18 -2.79 -9.77
N PRO A 60 -3.07 -3.55 -9.89
CA PRO A 60 -2.03 -3.83 -8.89
C PRO A 60 -0.84 -2.84 -8.95
N ARG A 61 -0.89 -1.83 -9.84
CA ARG A 61 0.26 -0.97 -10.19
C ARG A 61 0.90 -0.26 -9.00
N LYS A 62 0.10 0.27 -8.07
CA LYS A 62 0.61 1.11 -6.97
C LYS A 62 1.40 0.33 -5.91
N ALA A 63 1.27 -1.00 -5.88
CA ALA A 63 2.02 -1.86 -4.97
C ALA A 63 3.51 -1.98 -5.33
N LEU A 64 3.85 -1.76 -6.60
CA LEU A 64 5.22 -1.85 -7.10
C LEU A 64 5.91 -0.48 -7.21
N GLU A 65 5.13 0.60 -7.19
CA GLU A 65 5.63 1.97 -7.26
C GLU A 65 6.29 2.40 -5.94
N ALA A 66 7.51 2.91 -6.07
CA ALA A 66 8.31 3.49 -5.00
C ALA A 66 8.56 4.96 -5.32
N GLU A 67 8.22 5.85 -4.39
CA GLU A 67 8.44 7.29 -4.52
C GLU A 67 9.84 7.63 -4.03
N PHE A 68 10.86 7.20 -4.76
CA PHE A 68 12.28 7.35 -4.35
C PHE A 68 12.66 8.80 -4.00
N THR A 69 12.05 9.78 -4.67
CA THR A 69 12.26 11.21 -4.41
C THR A 69 11.84 11.64 -3.00
N LEU A 70 10.97 10.87 -2.33
CA LEU A 70 10.54 11.12 -0.96
C LEU A 70 11.42 10.42 0.09
N TYR A 71 12.41 9.61 -0.31
CA TYR A 71 13.31 8.94 0.64
C TYR A 71 14.43 9.86 1.13
N ASP A 72 14.87 10.78 0.27
CA ASP A 72 16.04 11.63 0.52
C ASP A 72 15.68 13.03 1.06
N CYS A 73 14.38 13.32 1.23
CA CYS A 73 13.91 14.60 1.79
C CYS A 73 13.22 14.37 3.14
N GLY A 74 13.09 15.43 3.96
CA GLY A 74 12.33 15.43 5.22
C GLY A 74 12.69 14.32 6.23
N ASP A 75 11.92 14.21 7.30
CA ASP A 75 12.25 13.33 8.43
C ASP A 75 11.73 11.89 8.25
N MET A 76 10.76 11.67 7.36
CA MET A 76 10.09 10.38 7.20
C MET A 76 10.71 9.49 6.12
N GLY A 77 11.78 9.93 5.43
CA GLY A 77 12.33 9.23 4.28
C GLY A 77 12.74 7.78 4.56
N LYS A 78 13.42 7.54 5.68
CA LYS A 78 13.78 6.17 6.14
C LYS A 78 12.55 5.32 6.47
N ALA A 79 11.54 5.92 7.10
CA ALA A 79 10.32 5.21 7.47
C ALA A 79 9.51 4.84 6.22
N LEU A 80 9.45 5.73 5.23
CA LEU A 80 8.87 5.48 3.91
C LEU A 80 9.56 4.34 3.18
N PHE A 81 10.90 4.36 3.14
CA PHE A 81 11.68 3.27 2.54
C PHE A 81 11.41 1.92 3.22
N ALA A 82 11.36 1.90 4.56
CA ALA A 82 11.05 0.69 5.32
C ALA A 82 9.62 0.19 5.02
N MET A 83 8.63 1.09 4.97
CA MET A 83 7.25 0.73 4.61
C MET A 83 7.14 0.20 3.19
N ASP A 84 7.84 0.80 2.22
CA ASP A 84 7.88 0.33 0.84
C ASP A 84 8.51 -1.07 0.74
N SER A 85 9.57 -1.31 1.51
CA SER A 85 10.20 -2.63 1.60
C SER A 85 9.24 -3.67 2.19
N MET A 86 8.56 -3.34 3.30
CA MET A 86 7.55 -4.23 3.90
C MET A 86 6.38 -4.51 2.95
N HIS A 87 5.95 -3.51 2.17
CA HIS A 87 4.88 -3.69 1.20
C HIS A 87 5.27 -4.69 0.11
N LYS A 88 6.46 -4.55 -0.46
CA LYS A 88 7.00 -5.49 -1.46
C LYS A 88 7.14 -6.89 -0.88
N LEU A 89 7.66 -7.02 0.35
CA LEU A 89 7.79 -8.31 1.03
C LEU A 89 6.45 -8.97 1.37
N THR A 90 5.40 -8.18 1.62
CA THR A 90 4.05 -8.70 1.88
C THR A 90 3.40 -9.25 0.62
N TRP A 91 3.76 -8.71 -0.55
CA TRP A 91 3.30 -9.17 -1.86
C TRP A 91 3.99 -10.46 -2.31
N CYS A 92 5.27 -10.67 -1.93
CA CYS A 92 5.98 -11.94 -2.12
C CYS A 92 5.36 -13.08 -1.28
#